data_AF-A0A7S3X9S4-F1
#
_entry.id   AF-A0A7S3X9S4-F1
#
_cell.length_a   1.000
_cell.length_b   1.000
_cell.length_c   1.000
_cell.angle_alpha   90.00
_cell.angle_beta   90.00
_cell.angle_gamma   90.00
#
_symmetry.space_group_name_H-M   'P 1'
#
loop_
_entity.id
_entity.type
_entity.pdbx_description
1 polymer ?
#
loop_
_entity_poly.entity_id
_entity_poly.type
_entity_poly.pdbx_seq_one_letter_code
_entity_poly.pdbx_strand_id
1 'polypeptide(L)'
;AHLPMESLTEEKDDTKKAKPAITASVPNSTAVAKGRCKVDEELYSGLCYKTCELLTSGQAKIRTSSWTCCKAHPCMLTNQMGSVGHTILCNGYDVASDGKCPRAP
;
A
#
# COMPACT_ATOMS: atom_id res chain seq x y z
N ALA A 1 -25.30 -38.52 -17.83
CA ALA A 1 -25.98 -37.52 -18.69
C ALA A 1 -26.20 -36.26 -17.87
N HIS A 2 -25.52 -35.16 -18.19
CA HIS A 2 -25.87 -33.81 -17.77
C HIS A 2 -25.49 -32.87 -18.91
N LEU A 3 -26.48 -32.10 -19.35
CA LEU A 3 -26.45 -31.19 -20.50
C LEU A 3 -25.71 -29.88 -20.17
N PRO A 4 -25.25 -29.13 -21.20
CA PRO A 4 -24.50 -27.90 -21.05
C PRO A 4 -25.42 -26.73 -20.66
N MET A 5 -24.84 -25.70 -20.02
CA MET A 5 -25.49 -24.40 -19.85
C MET A 5 -24.78 -23.39 -20.74
N GLU A 6 -25.58 -22.80 -21.63
CA GLU A 6 -25.21 -21.81 -22.63
C GLU A 6 -25.11 -20.41 -22.00
N SER A 7 -24.12 -19.67 -22.50
CA SER A 7 -24.09 -18.23 -22.84
C SER A 7 -25.12 -17.28 -22.21
N LEU A 8 -24.62 -16.21 -21.57
CA LEU A 8 -25.29 -14.90 -21.52
C LEU A 8 -24.27 -13.77 -21.72
N THR A 9 -24.27 -13.27 -22.96
CA THR A 9 -24.20 -11.88 -23.45
C THR A 9 -23.43 -10.79 -22.72
N GLU A 10 -22.66 -10.08 -23.55
CA GLU A 10 -22.07 -8.76 -23.39
C GLU A 10 -23.08 -7.69 -22.95
N GLU A 11 -22.68 -6.85 -21.98
CA GLU A 11 -23.15 -5.46 -21.89
C GLU A 11 -21.93 -4.53 -21.88
N LYS A 12 -21.83 -3.71 -22.92
CA LYS A 12 -21.02 -2.49 -22.97
C LYS A 12 -21.83 -1.37 -22.34
N ASP A 13 -21.27 -0.66 -21.38
CA ASP A 13 -21.61 0.75 -21.19
C ASP A 13 -20.34 1.58 -20.97
N ASP A 14 -20.01 2.30 -22.03
CA ASP A 14 -19.12 3.44 -22.07
C ASP A 14 -19.78 4.62 -21.34
N THR A 15 -19.39 4.89 -20.10
CA THR A 15 -19.55 6.24 -19.55
C THR A 15 -18.22 6.77 -19.03
N LYS A 16 -17.52 7.45 -19.94
CA LYS A 16 -16.56 8.51 -19.67
C LYS A 16 -17.05 9.41 -18.54
N LYS A 17 -16.26 9.52 -17.46
CA LYS A 17 -16.17 10.78 -16.73
C LYS A 17 -14.72 11.10 -16.40
N ALA A 18 -14.20 12.02 -17.19
CA ALA A 18 -12.91 12.66 -16.95
C ALA A 18 -12.87 13.21 -15.52
N LYS A 19 -11.83 12.84 -14.77
CA LYS A 19 -11.42 13.46 -13.51
C LYS A 19 -9.93 13.79 -13.65
N PRO A 20 -9.50 14.98 -13.22
CA PRO A 20 -8.49 15.75 -13.94
C PRO A 20 -7.11 15.13 -13.82
N ALA A 21 -6.31 15.39 -14.85
CA ALA A 21 -4.88 15.13 -14.89
C ALA A 21 -4.20 15.76 -13.66
N ILE A 22 -3.94 14.95 -12.64
CA ILE A 22 -2.83 15.23 -11.73
C ILE A 22 -1.58 14.74 -12.44
N THR A 23 -0.86 15.71 -13.00
CA THR A 23 0.45 15.61 -13.60
C THR A 23 1.32 14.61 -12.83
N ALA A 24 1.45 13.41 -13.40
CA ALA A 24 2.43 12.42 -12.98
C ALA A 24 3.82 12.97 -13.32
N SER A 25 4.38 13.74 -12.39
CA SER A 25 5.76 14.20 -12.47
C SER A 25 6.33 14.31 -11.06
N VAL A 26 6.58 13.17 -10.45
CA VAL A 26 7.77 13.03 -9.60
C VAL A 26 8.68 12.02 -10.29
N PRO A 27 9.69 12.48 -11.05
CA PRO A 27 10.68 11.59 -11.60
C PRO A 27 11.64 11.18 -10.47
N ASN A 28 11.98 9.89 -10.48
CA ASN A 28 13.15 9.31 -9.85
C ASN A 28 13.09 9.03 -8.33
N SER A 29 12.33 8.00 -7.97
CA SER A 29 12.78 7.04 -6.94
C SER A 29 12.73 5.65 -7.58
N THR A 30 13.90 5.12 -7.86
CA THR A 30 14.14 3.83 -8.52
C THR A 30 13.36 2.68 -7.87
N ALA A 31 12.49 2.06 -8.68
CA ALA A 31 11.91 0.72 -8.52
C ALA A 31 11.22 0.38 -7.18
N VAL A 32 10.02 0.91 -6.95
CA VAL A 32 9.00 0.15 -6.21
C VAL A 32 8.60 -1.03 -7.08
N ALA A 33 8.63 -2.25 -6.54
CA ALA A 33 8.20 -3.48 -7.19
C ALA A 33 6.74 -3.37 -7.67
N LYS A 34 6.52 -2.77 -8.84
CA LYS A 34 5.22 -2.70 -9.52
C LYS A 34 4.80 -4.13 -9.84
N GLY A 35 3.92 -4.69 -9.02
CA GLY A 35 3.29 -6.01 -9.26
C GLY A 35 3.28 -6.97 -8.08
N ARG A 36 3.93 -6.66 -6.95
CA ARG A 36 3.91 -7.53 -5.76
C ARG A 36 2.89 -7.08 -4.71
N CYS A 37 2.65 -5.78 -4.58
CA CYS A 37 1.69 -5.24 -3.62
C CYS A 37 0.62 -4.40 -4.32
N LYS A 38 -0.47 -4.09 -3.61
CA LYS A 38 -1.48 -3.13 -4.10
C LYS A 38 -0.85 -1.75 -4.24
N VAL A 39 -1.53 -0.84 -4.95
CA VAL A 39 -1.03 0.53 -5.18
C VAL A 39 -0.79 1.30 -3.87
N ASP A 40 -1.61 1.05 -2.85
CA ASP A 40 -1.53 1.68 -1.53
C ASP A 40 -0.66 0.89 -0.54
N GLU A 41 0.16 -0.04 -1.05
CA GLU A 41 1.01 -0.92 -0.26
C GLU A 41 2.46 -0.91 -0.74
N GLU A 42 3.37 -1.20 0.19
CA GLU A 42 4.80 -1.38 -0.04
C GLU A 42 5.24 -2.77 0.43
N LEU A 43 6.19 -3.37 -0.30
CA LEU A 43 6.81 -4.63 0.09
C LEU A 43 7.89 -4.36 1.12
N TYR A 44 7.75 -4.94 2.31
CA TYR A 44 8.77 -4.86 3.36
C TYR A 44 8.90 -6.21 4.05
N SER A 45 10.13 -6.71 4.19
CA SER A 45 10.42 -8.00 4.84
C SER A 45 9.56 -9.18 4.34
N GLY A 46 9.17 -9.17 3.06
CA GLY A 46 8.38 -10.23 2.42
C GLY A 46 6.86 -10.09 2.55
N LEU A 47 6.34 -9.02 3.15
CA LEU A 47 4.92 -8.76 3.30
C LEU A 47 4.53 -7.41 2.68
N CYS A 48 3.28 -7.29 2.26
CA CYS A 48 2.68 -6.05 1.78
C CYS A 48 2.01 -5.31 2.93
N TYR A 49 2.55 -4.14 3.22
CA TYR A 49 2.08 -3.21 4.22
C TYR A 49 1.48 -1.98 3.57
N LYS A 50 0.56 -1.31 4.25
CA LYS A 50 0.18 0.06 3.89
C LYS A 50 1.42 0.95 3.86
N THR A 51 1.53 1.81 2.85
CA THR A 51 2.73 2.64 2.71
C THR A 51 2.91 3.57 3.92
N CYS A 52 4.16 3.81 4.31
CA CYS A 52 4.51 4.77 5.35
C CYS A 52 4.01 6.19 5.04
N GLU A 53 3.94 6.57 3.76
CA GLU A 53 3.31 7.81 3.32
C GLU A 53 1.83 7.86 3.72
N LEU A 54 1.05 6.79 3.52
CA LEU A 54 -0.35 6.74 3.92
C LEU A 54 -0.54 6.61 5.43
N LEU A 55 0.30 5.82 6.12
CA LEU A 55 0.23 5.63 7.57
C LEU A 55 0.50 6.92 8.35
N THR A 56 1.39 7.76 7.84
CA THR A 56 1.83 8.98 8.53
C THR A 56 1.26 10.26 7.94
N SER A 57 0.30 10.15 7.00
CA SER A 57 -0.23 11.28 6.25
C SER A 57 0.88 12.13 5.61
N GLY A 58 1.89 11.46 5.06
CA GLY A 58 3.03 12.07 4.36
C GLY A 58 4.18 12.54 5.24
N GLN A 59 4.09 12.44 6.57
CA GLN A 59 5.11 12.99 7.47
C GLN A 59 6.39 12.15 7.54
N ALA A 60 6.28 10.82 7.47
CA ALA A 60 7.38 9.88 7.54
C ALA A 60 7.23 8.80 6.45
N LYS A 61 7.91 8.98 5.32
CA LYS A 61 7.71 8.14 4.11
C LYS A 61 8.63 6.92 4.03
N ILE A 62 9.62 6.82 4.92
CA ILE A 62 10.66 5.78 4.85
C ILE A 62 10.32 4.68 5.86
N ARG A 63 10.01 3.48 5.39
CA ARG A 63 9.79 2.34 6.30
C ARG A 63 11.11 1.82 6.86
N THR A 64 11.18 1.71 8.19
CA THR A 64 12.37 1.23 8.91
C THR A 64 12.14 -0.09 9.64
N SER A 65 10.89 -0.43 9.91
CA SER A 65 10.49 -1.73 10.46
C SER A 65 9.03 -2.03 10.09
N SER A 66 8.51 -3.17 10.54
CA SER A 66 7.08 -3.48 10.45
C SER A 66 6.20 -2.47 11.20
N TRP A 67 6.75 -1.81 12.23
CA TRP A 67 6.00 -0.92 13.13
C TRP A 67 6.46 0.54 13.12
N THR A 68 7.48 0.88 12.33
CA THR A 68 8.09 2.23 12.34
C THR A 68 8.39 2.76 10.94
N CYS A 69 8.13 4.05 10.78
CA CYS A 69 8.48 4.89 9.64
C CYS A 69 9.39 6.04 10.10
N CYS A 70 10.23 6.57 9.23
CA CYS A 70 11.10 7.71 9.52
C CYS A 70 10.93 8.83 8.48
N LYS A 71 11.16 10.08 8.90
CA LYS A 71 10.99 11.27 8.05
C LYS A 71 12.08 11.42 7.01
N ALA A 72 13.32 11.17 7.40
CA ALA A 72 14.49 11.32 6.55
C ALA A 72 15.65 10.44 7.05
N HIS A 73 16.59 10.13 6.18
CA HIS A 73 17.85 9.54 6.59
C HIS A 73 18.82 10.61 7.15
N PRO A 74 19.66 10.28 8.15
CA PRO A 74 19.63 9.02 8.91
C PRO A 74 18.39 8.93 9.80
N CYS A 75 17.80 7.74 9.92
CA CYS A 75 16.65 7.53 10.78
C CYS A 75 17.12 7.49 12.25
N MET A 76 16.71 8.49 13.01
CA MET A 76 17.03 8.69 14.42
C MET A 76 15.75 8.66 15.25
N LEU A 77 15.88 8.55 16.57
CA LEU A 77 14.71 8.54 17.46
C LEU A 77 13.87 9.83 17.36
N THR A 78 14.48 10.96 16.97
CA THR A 78 13.82 12.26 16.83
C THR A 78 12.97 12.40 15.56
N ASN A 79 13.20 11.57 14.54
CA ASN A 79 12.47 11.62 13.28
C ASN A 79 11.81 10.29 12.92
N GLN A 80 11.60 9.42 13.92
CA GLN A 80 10.88 8.17 13.79
C GLN A 80 9.44 8.31 14.31
N MET A 81 8.52 7.67 13.62
CA MET A 81 7.11 7.55 13.95
C MET A 81 6.76 6.06 13.97
N GLY A 82 5.98 5.62 14.93
CA GLY A 82 5.67 4.20 15.04
C GLY A 82 4.85 3.87 16.27
N SER A 83 4.58 2.59 16.43
CA SER A 83 3.96 2.04 17.62
C SER A 83 4.95 1.11 18.33
N VAL A 84 4.97 1.16 19.65
CA VAL A 84 5.77 0.28 20.53
C VAL A 84 4.84 -0.31 21.60
N GLY A 85 5.10 -1.54 22.05
CA GLY A 85 4.32 -2.19 23.12
C GLY A 85 3.77 -3.56 22.75
N HIS A 86 2.64 -3.95 23.34
CA HIS A 86 2.02 -5.28 23.13
C HIS A 86 0.87 -5.29 22.12
N THR A 87 0.42 -4.12 21.64
CA THR A 87 -0.73 -3.96 20.73
C THR A 87 -0.32 -3.76 19.27
N ILE A 88 0.91 -4.11 18.92
CA ILE A 88 1.54 -3.82 17.63
C ILE A 88 1.19 -4.82 16.53
N LEU A 89 0.72 -6.01 16.86
CA LEU A 89 0.39 -7.04 15.87
C LEU A 89 -0.89 -6.65 15.12
N CYS A 90 -0.79 -6.57 13.79
CA CYS A 90 -1.91 -6.23 12.91
C CYS A 90 -2.59 -4.90 13.28
N ASN A 91 -1.83 -3.93 13.79
CA ASN A 91 -2.36 -2.64 14.21
C ASN A 91 -1.36 -1.51 13.98
N GLY A 92 -1.84 -0.27 14.04
CA GLY A 92 -1.04 0.93 13.82
C GLY A 92 -0.30 0.88 12.48
N TYR A 93 1.00 0.61 12.54
CA TYR A 93 1.92 0.58 11.40
C TYR A 93 2.07 -0.80 10.74
N ASP A 94 1.66 -1.87 11.44
CA ASP A 94 1.75 -3.27 11.00
C ASP A 94 0.44 -3.70 10.35
N VAL A 95 -0.01 -2.95 9.33
CA VAL A 95 -1.27 -3.23 8.64
C VAL A 95 -1.12 -3.13 7.13
N ALA A 96 -1.99 -3.82 6.41
CA ALA A 96 -2.22 -3.68 4.97
C ALA A 96 -3.09 -2.45 4.66
N SER A 97 -3.30 -2.18 3.35
CA SER A 97 -4.11 -1.05 2.88
C SER A 97 -5.53 -1.03 3.47
N ASP A 98 -6.13 -2.19 3.70
CA ASP A 98 -7.46 -2.38 4.29
C ASP A 98 -7.49 -2.39 5.83
N GLY A 99 -6.37 -2.07 6.49
CA GLY A 99 -6.28 -1.97 7.95
C GLY A 99 -6.21 -3.32 8.67
N LYS A 100 -6.16 -4.43 7.94
CA LYS A 100 -5.94 -5.78 8.48
C LYS A 100 -4.44 -6.09 8.56
N CYS A 101 -4.10 -7.29 9.05
CA CYS A 101 -2.73 -7.79 9.04
C CYS A 101 -2.06 -7.68 7.65
N PRO A 102 -0.73 -7.50 7.59
CA PRO A 102 0.03 -7.53 6.36
C PRO A 102 -0.13 -8.88 5.65
N ARG A 103 -0.16 -8.85 4.32
CA ARG A 103 -0.37 -10.05 3.49
C ARG A 103 0.88 -10.43 2.71
N ALA A 104 0.97 -11.67 2.27
CA ALA A 104 1.95 -12.04 1.26
C ALA A 104 1.69 -11.25 -0.04
N PRO A 105 2.74 -10.96 -0.83
CA PRO A 105 2.64 -10.26 -2.10
C PRO A 105 1.74 -10.96 -3.12
#